data_AF-A0A2S5L9S4-F1
#
_entry.id   AF-A0A2S5L9S4-F1
#
_cell.length_a   1.000
_cell.length_b   1.000
_cell.length_c   1.000
_cell.angle_alpha   90.00
_cell.angle_beta   90.00
_cell.angle_gamma   90.00
#
_symmetry.space_group_name_H-M   'P 1'
#
loop_
_entity.id
_entity.type
_entity.pdbx_description
1 polymer ?
#
loop_
_entity_poly.entity_id
_entity_poly.type
_entity_poly.pdbx_seq_one_letter_code
_entity_poly.pdbx_strand_id
1 'polypeptide(L)'
;MTLDNLKKAVNAILNDSDIDQIAQKFGLVKEIRSGKQDQILSIHNGIIEGIKVSMRHRWYDGSRPFSNQPDVNKIELFVDEKVIAVGSFDDTH
;
A
#
# COMPACT_ATOMS: atom_id res chain seq x y z
N MET A 1 13.94 8.30 -10.00
CA MET A 1 12.58 8.33 -9.41
C MET A 1 12.70 8.98 -8.05
N THR A 2 11.76 9.86 -7.68
CA THR A 2 11.81 10.65 -6.44
C THR A 2 10.70 10.25 -5.48
N LEU A 3 10.87 10.56 -4.19
CA LEU A 3 9.86 10.32 -3.15
C LEU A 3 8.58 11.14 -3.41
N ASP A 4 8.71 12.36 -3.93
CA ASP A 4 7.57 13.21 -4.27
C ASP A 4 6.70 12.59 -5.39
N ASN A 5 7.34 11.98 -6.39
CA ASN A 5 6.63 11.26 -7.45
C ASN A 5 5.92 10.02 -6.90
N LEU A 6 6.51 9.32 -5.92
CA LEU A 6 5.85 8.18 -5.28
C LEU A 6 4.63 8.63 -4.47
N LYS A 7 4.74 9.73 -3.71
CA LYS A 7 3.60 10.31 -2.97
C LYS A 7 2.44 10.66 -3.91
N LYS A 8 2.74 11.33 -5.02
CA LYS A 8 1.73 11.68 -6.05
C LYS A 8 1.08 10.45 -6.64
N ALA A 9 1.85 9.41 -6.93
CA ALA A 9 1.34 8.15 -7.46
C ALA A 9 0.42 7.46 -6.45
N VAL A 10 0.83 7.37 -5.18
CA VAL A 10 0.03 6.76 -4.09
C VAL A 10 -1.30 7.48 -3.92
N ASN A 11 -1.30 8.81 -3.95
CA ASN A 11 -2.54 9.60 -3.85
C ASN A 11 -3.47 9.47 -5.07
N ALA A 12 -2.98 8.93 -6.19
CA ALA A 12 -3.72 8.79 -7.44
C ALA A 12 -4.17 7.34 -7.71
N ILE A 13 -4.02 6.44 -6.73
CA ILE A 13 -4.45 5.04 -6.84
C ILE A 13 -5.97 4.98 -6.93
N LEU A 14 -6.47 4.25 -7.92
CA LEU A 14 -7.90 4.08 -8.18
C LEU A 14 -8.38 2.65 -7.97
N ASN A 15 -7.47 1.68 -8.01
CA ASN A 15 -7.77 0.27 -7.85
C ASN A 15 -6.52 -0.51 -7.40
N ASP A 16 -6.70 -1.79 -7.11
CA ASP A 16 -5.62 -2.65 -6.64
C ASP A 16 -4.53 -2.91 -7.67
N SER A 17 -4.87 -2.96 -8.96
CA SER A 17 -3.88 -3.17 -10.02
C SER A 17 -2.86 -2.02 -10.06
N ASP A 18 -3.30 -0.80 -9.76
CA ASP A 18 -2.42 0.37 -9.68
C ASP A 18 -1.35 0.19 -8.60
N ILE A 19 -1.64 -0.54 -7.52
CA ILE A 19 -0.71 -0.75 -6.40
C ILE A 19 0.51 -1.55 -6.86
N ASP A 20 0.29 -2.70 -7.49
CA ASP A 20 1.37 -3.55 -8.00
C ASP A 20 2.14 -2.84 -9.13
N GLN A 21 1.45 -2.08 -9.99
CA GLN A 21 2.08 -1.30 -11.07
C GLN A 21 2.96 -0.17 -10.52
N ILE A 22 2.49 0.58 -9.51
CA ILE A 22 3.28 1.62 -8.85
C ILE A 22 4.47 0.98 -8.13
N ALA A 23 4.26 -0.10 -7.37
CA ALA A 23 5.35 -0.79 -6.71
C ALA A 23 6.44 -1.21 -7.71
N GLN A 24 6.07 -1.86 -8.82
CA GLN A 24 7.00 -2.25 -9.87
C GLN A 24 7.70 -1.06 -10.51
N LYS A 25 6.94 0.01 -10.84
CA LYS A 25 7.47 1.23 -11.46
C LYS A 25 8.53 1.89 -10.58
N PHE A 26 8.37 1.85 -9.26
CA PHE A 26 9.30 2.44 -8.30
C PHE A 26 10.36 1.45 -7.77
N GLY A 27 10.42 0.24 -8.31
CA GLY A 27 11.39 -0.79 -7.92
C GLY A 27 11.15 -1.34 -6.50
N LEU A 28 9.93 -1.27 -6.01
CA LEU A 28 9.53 -1.85 -4.72
C LEU A 28 9.24 -3.33 -4.90
N VAL A 29 9.75 -4.13 -3.98
CA VAL A 29 9.59 -5.59 -3.98
C VAL A 29 8.50 -5.98 -3.00
N LYS A 30 7.55 -6.79 -3.45
CA LYS A 30 6.51 -7.35 -2.59
C LYS A 30 7.15 -8.29 -1.57
N GLU A 31 6.86 -8.05 -0.30
CA GLU A 31 7.27 -8.91 0.80
C GLU A 31 6.51 -10.23 0.70
N ILE A 32 7.25 -11.35 0.60
CA ILE A 32 6.66 -12.68 0.64
C ILE A 32 6.39 -13.02 2.10
N ARG A 33 5.13 -13.09 2.51
CA ARG A 33 4.75 -13.63 3.80
C ARG A 33 4.21 -15.05 3.61
N SER A 34 3.96 -15.74 4.70
CA SER A 34 3.46 -17.11 4.68
C SER A 34 2.16 -17.21 5.48
N GLY A 35 1.22 -18.00 4.97
CA GLY A 35 -0.07 -18.26 5.60
C GLY A 35 -1.18 -17.29 5.18
N LYS A 36 -2.22 -17.15 6.02
CA LYS A 36 -3.39 -16.29 5.71
C LYS A 36 -3.09 -14.78 5.74
N GLN A 37 -1.88 -14.38 6.11
CA GLN A 37 -1.50 -12.96 6.23
C GLN A 37 -1.35 -12.26 4.86
N ASP A 38 -0.93 -12.99 3.82
CA ASP A 38 -0.88 -12.44 2.45
C ASP A 38 -2.27 -12.07 1.91
N GLN A 39 -3.32 -12.71 2.43
CA GLN A 39 -4.71 -12.43 2.06
C GLN A 39 -5.27 -11.18 2.77
N ILE A 40 -4.53 -10.66 3.76
CA ILE A 40 -4.99 -9.57 4.64
C ILE A 40 -4.15 -8.31 4.41
N LEU A 41 -2.87 -8.46 4.06
CA LEU A 41 -1.93 -7.35 3.99
C LEU A 41 -0.91 -7.58 2.88
N SER A 42 -0.81 -6.62 1.95
CA SER A 42 0.27 -6.52 0.98
C SER A 42 1.28 -5.47 1.45
N ILE A 43 2.57 -5.80 1.43
CA ILE A 43 3.65 -4.86 1.73
C ILE A 43 4.65 -4.87 0.58
N HIS A 44 5.01 -3.69 0.10
CA HIS A 44 6.03 -3.49 -0.93
C HIS A 44 7.14 -2.60 -0.37
N ASN A 45 8.35 -3.12 -0.30
CA ASN A 45 9.50 -2.45 0.31
C ASN A 45 10.52 -2.05 -0.75
N GLY A 46 11.19 -0.92 -0.58
CA GLY A 46 12.27 -0.52 -1.46
C GLY A 46 13.05 0.68 -0.94
N ILE A 47 13.96 1.18 -1.78
CA ILE A 47 14.79 2.34 -1.46
C ILE A 47 14.59 3.39 -2.56
N ILE A 48 14.18 4.59 -2.16
CA ILE A 48 14.05 5.74 -3.06
C ILE A 48 14.92 6.86 -2.50
N GLU A 49 15.83 7.38 -3.33
CA GLU A 49 16.72 8.49 -2.93
C GLU A 49 17.54 8.18 -1.66
N GLY A 50 17.88 6.90 -1.44
CA GLY A 50 18.58 6.43 -0.24
C GLY A 50 17.70 6.24 1.00
N ILE A 51 16.41 6.51 0.90
CA ILE A 51 15.43 6.39 1.99
C ILE A 51 14.67 5.07 1.85
N LYS A 52 14.54 4.33 2.95
CA LYS A 52 13.70 3.13 2.99
C LYS A 52 12.23 3.53 2.94
N VAL A 53 11.52 2.99 1.97
CA VAL A 53 10.08 3.20 1.79
C VAL A 53 9.34 1.88 1.87
N SER A 54 8.11 1.92 2.39
CA SER A 54 7.22 0.76 2.45
C SER A 54 5.81 1.19 2.05
N MET A 55 5.24 0.58 1.02
CA MET A 55 3.82 0.71 0.70
C MET A 55 3.07 -0.44 1.34
N ARG A 56 2.05 -0.15 2.16
CA ARG A 56 1.25 -1.16 2.84
C ARG A 56 -0.22 -0.99 2.47
N HIS A 57 -0.85 -2.08 2.07
CA HIS A 57 -2.27 -2.13 1.70
C HIS A 57 -2.95 -3.27 2.44
N ARG A 58 -4.05 -2.98 3.13
CA ARG A 58 -4.78 -3.95 3.95
C ARG A 58 -6.14 -4.25 3.31
N TRP A 59 -6.45 -5.52 3.13
CA TRP A 59 -7.62 -6.00 2.39
C TRP A 59 -8.77 -6.48 3.28
N TYR A 60 -8.48 -6.94 4.51
CA TYR A 60 -9.51 -7.53 5.37
C TYR A 60 -9.14 -7.50 6.86
N ASP A 61 -9.99 -6.94 7.72
CA ASP A 61 -9.89 -7.11 9.18
C ASP A 61 -11.13 -7.87 9.71
N GLY A 62 -11.00 -9.19 9.80
CA GLY A 62 -12.03 -10.08 10.33
C GLY A 62 -12.11 -10.14 11.86
N SER A 63 -11.35 -9.31 12.59
CA SER A 63 -11.34 -9.33 14.06
C SER A 63 -12.57 -8.70 14.70
N ARG A 64 -13.46 -8.07 13.93
CA ARG A 64 -14.66 -7.39 14.44
C ARG A 64 -15.94 -7.86 13.73
N PRO A 65 -17.02 -8.21 14.47
CA PRO A 65 -18.28 -8.68 13.90
C PRO A 65 -19.07 -7.62 13.11
N PHE A 66 -18.66 -6.35 13.22
CA PHE A 66 -19.10 -5.23 12.38
C PHE A 66 -17.86 -4.40 12.05
N SER A 67 -16.97 -4.94 11.21
CA SER A 67 -15.89 -4.12 10.67
C SER A 67 -16.53 -3.20 9.64
N ASN A 68 -16.77 -1.94 10.00
CA ASN A 68 -16.93 -0.88 9.01
C ASN A 68 -15.81 -1.10 7.98
N GLN A 69 -16.10 -0.90 6.70
CA GLN A 69 -15.18 -1.17 5.60
C GLN A 69 -14.23 0.00 5.23
N PRO A 70 -13.72 0.91 6.11
CA PRO A 70 -13.02 2.08 5.60
C PRO A 70 -11.56 1.80 5.21
N ASP A 71 -11.00 0.62 5.51
CA ASP A 71 -9.54 0.39 5.33
C ASP A 71 -9.18 -0.60 4.22
N VAL A 72 -10.16 -1.26 3.59
CA VAL A 72 -9.93 -2.22 2.50
C VAL A 72 -9.35 -1.55 1.26
N ASN A 73 -9.73 -0.30 1.01
CA ASN A 73 -9.33 0.45 -0.17
C ASN A 73 -8.31 1.54 0.15
N LYS A 74 -7.49 1.33 1.18
CA LYS A 74 -6.48 2.30 1.61
C LYS A 74 -5.08 1.74 1.48
N ILE A 75 -4.21 2.55 0.92
CA ILE A 75 -2.79 2.26 0.81
C ILE A 75 -1.98 3.37 1.46
N GLU A 76 -1.09 2.95 2.35
CA GLU A 76 -0.27 3.85 3.14
C GLU A 76 1.18 3.76 2.68
N LEU A 77 1.79 4.92 2.46
CA LEU A 77 3.21 5.04 2.19
C LEU A 77 3.95 5.41 3.47
N PHE A 78 4.91 4.57 3.85
CA PHE A 78 5.77 4.75 5.01
C PHE A 78 7.19 5.17 4.63
N VAL A 79 7.75 6.08 5.41
CA VAL A 79 9.18 6.41 5.46
C VAL A 79 9.59 6.37 6.92
N ASP A 80 10.62 5.58 7.26
CA ASP A 80 11.09 5.42 8.64
C ASP A 80 9.95 5.15 9.63
N GLU A 81 9.07 4.20 9.28
CA GLU A 81 7.89 3.79 10.07
C GLU A 81 6.81 4.88 10.24
N LYS A 82 6.94 6.04 9.59
CA LYS A 82 5.94 7.11 9.60
C LYS A 82 5.15 7.14 8.29
N VAL A 83 3.83 7.23 8.39
CA VAL A 83 2.97 7.45 7.24
C VAL A 83 3.20 8.86 6.69
N ILE A 84 3.51 8.96 5.40
CA ILE A 84 3.78 10.22 4.70
C ILE A 84 2.80 10.51 3.56
N ALA A 85 2.03 9.51 3.12
CA ALA A 85 0.95 9.64 2.16
C ALA A 85 -0.04 8.48 2.33
N VAL A 86 -1.31 8.74 2.00
CA VAL A 86 -2.38 7.75 2.03
C VAL A 86 -3.19 7.89 0.74
N GLY A 87 -3.23 6.82 -0.05
CA GLY A 87 -4.15 6.66 -1.15
C GLY A 87 -5.42 5.98 -0.67
N SER A 88 -6.57 6.45 -1.13
CA SER A 88 -7.86 5.79 -0.89
C SER A 88 -8.65 5.75 -2.19
N PHE A 89 -9.26 4.61 -2.48
CA PHE A 89 -10.14 4.45 -3.63
C PHE A 89 -11.49 3.88 -3.20
N ASP A 90 -12.52 4.08 -4.02
CA ASP A 90 -13.83 3.47 -3.78
C ASP A 90 -13.96 2.24 -4.68
N ASP A 91 -13.94 1.06 -4.07
CA ASP A 91 -14.31 -0.18 -4.74
C ASP A 91 -15.84 -0.22 -4.88
N THR A 92 -16.35 0.60 -5.81
CA THR A 92 -17.77 0.64 -6.18
C THR A 92 -18.00 -0.37 -7.30
N HIS A 93 -17.92 -1.66 -7.00
CA HIS A 93 -18.38 -2.74 -7.88
C HIS A 93 -19.28 -3.72 -7.13
#